data_AF-A0A7V0ZHM8-F1
#
_entry.id   AF-A0A7V0ZHM8-F1
#
_cell.length_a   1.000
_cell.length_b   1.000
_cell.length_c   1.000
_cell.angle_alpha   90.00
_cell.angle_beta   90.00
_cell.angle_gamma   90.00
#
_symmetry.space_group_name_H-M   'P 1'
#
loop_
_entity.id
_entity.type
_entity.pdbx_description
1 polymer ?
#
loop_
_entity_poly.entity_id
_entity_poly.type
_entity_poly.pdbx_seq_one_letter_code
_entity_poly.pdbx_strand_id
1 'polypeptide(L)' 'MKNPHKYKGNIGVKGFVLNTTKKLSMFSLGCEDACAGIPVKYASEFPEVNNEIIAYGKIFKENGQFFFKAVSIENQ' A
#
# COMPACT_ATOMS: atom_id res chain seq x y z
N MET A 1 10.05 -1.37 16.93
CA MET A 1 9.38 -0.76 15.76
C MET A 1 10.11 0.50 15.35
N LYS A 2 10.56 0.63 14.09
CA LYS A 2 11.18 1.88 13.60
C LYS A 2 10.06 2.91 13.38
N ASN A 3 10.23 4.12 13.92
CA ASN A 3 9.27 5.22 13.77
C ASN A 3 9.07 5.57 12.28
N PRO A 4 7.86 5.44 11.71
CA PRO A 4 7.57 5.73 10.30
C PRO A 4 7.93 7.17 9.88
N HIS A 5 7.91 8.11 10.83
CA HIS A 5 8.31 9.50 10.59
C HIS A 5 9.79 9.67 10.19
N LYS A 6 10.62 8.64 10.33
CA LYS A 6 12.02 8.68 9.88
C LYS A 6 12.18 8.54 8.36
N TYR A 7 11.16 8.04 7.66
CA TYR A 7 11.22 7.92 6.20
C TYR A 7 10.80 9.24 5.56
N LYS A 8 11.79 10.01 5.07
CA LYS A 8 11.56 11.21 4.26
C LYS A 8 11.58 10.81 2.78
N GLY A 9 10.53 11.18 2.04
CA GLY A 9 10.42 10.88 0.60
C GLY A 9 9.47 9.72 0.28
N ASN A 10 9.47 9.30 -0.98
CA ASN A 10 8.71 8.12 -1.40
C ASN A 10 9.46 6.87 -0.95
N ILE A 11 8.76 5.93 -0.33
CA ILE A 11 9.27 4.59 -0.01
C ILE A 11 8.59 3.56 -0.91
N GLY A 12 9.28 2.46 -1.20
CA GLY A 12 8.68 1.28 -1.82
C GLY A 12 8.19 0.30 -0.76
N VAL A 13 6.97 -0.20 -0.91
CA VAL A 13 6.39 -1.26 -0.08
C VAL A 13 6.12 -2.46 -0.98
N LYS A 14 6.84 -3.55 -0.74
CA LYS A 14 6.67 -4.82 -1.45
C LYS A 14 5.62 -5.68 -0.75
N GLY A 15 4.74 -6.33 -1.50
CA GLY A 15 3.76 -7.28 -0.96
C GLY A 15 2.78 -7.81 -1.98
N PHE A 16 1.88 -8.67 -1.52
CA PHE A 16 0.80 -9.26 -2.32
C PHE A 16 -0.49 -8.46 -2.19
N VAL A 17 -1.21 -8.29 -3.30
CA VAL A 17 -2.53 -7.65 -3.30
C VAL A 17 -3.56 -8.61 -2.72
N LEU A 18 -4.05 -8.35 -1.50
CA LEU A 18 -5.01 -9.22 -0.82
C LEU A 18 -6.44 -8.98 -1.28
N ASN A 19 -6.82 -7.71 -1.45
CA ASN A 19 -8.15 -7.31 -1.87
C ASN A 19 -8.13 -5.91 -2.49
N THR A 20 -9.16 -5.60 -3.28
CA THR A 20 -9.34 -4.29 -3.90
C THR A 20 -10.72 -3.73 -3.57
N THR A 21 -10.78 -2.46 -3.17
CA THR A 21 -12.02 -1.69 -2.95
C THR A 21 -12.09 -0.53 -3.95
N LYS A 22 -12.59 -0.84 -5.16
CA LYS A 22 -12.65 0.13 -6.29
C LYS A 22 -13.41 1.42 -5.94
N LYS A 23 -14.52 1.31 -5.21
CA LYS A 23 -15.34 2.47 -4.78
C LYS A 23 -14.55 3.49 -3.94
N LEU A 24 -13.52 3.04 -3.23
CA LEU A 24 -12.71 3.87 -2.34
C LEU A 24 -11.34 4.22 -2.93
N SER A 25 -11.05 3.80 -4.17
CA SER A 25 -9.70 3.96 -4.76
C SER A 25 -8.61 3.32 -3.87
N MET A 26 -8.90 2.13 -3.30
CA MET A 26 -8.01 1.46 -2.34
C MET A 26 -7.81 -0.03 -2.59
N PHE A 27 -6.69 -0.57 -2.13
CA PHE A 27 -6.40 -2.00 -2.03
C PHE A 27 -5.56 -2.31 -0.79
N SER A 28 -5.46 -3.58 -0.39
CA SER A 28 -4.65 -3.98 0.76
C SER A 28 -3.41 -4.76 0.32
N LEU A 29 -2.24 -4.37 0.82
CA LEU A 29 -0.99 -5.11 0.66
C LEU A 29 -0.71 -6.01 1.86
N GLY A 30 -0.54 -7.29 1.62
CA GLY A 30 -0.08 -8.28 2.60
C GLY A 30 1.38 -8.68 2.40
N CYS A 31 1.99 -9.24 3.43
CA CYS A 31 3.24 -9.99 3.36
C CYS A 31 2.94 -11.50 3.43
N GLU A 32 3.92 -12.36 3.17
CA GLU A 32 3.78 -13.84 3.14
C GLU A 32 3.02 -14.41 4.34
N ASP A 33 3.20 -13.83 5.54
CA ASP A 33 2.59 -14.30 6.79
C ASP A 33 1.23 -13.66 7.16
N ALA A 34 0.61 -12.89 6.24
CA ALA A 34 -0.77 -12.40 6.27
C ALA A 34 -1.37 -11.85 7.60
N CYS A 35 -0.57 -11.34 8.55
CA CYS A 35 -1.10 -10.88 9.85
C CYS A 35 -1.68 -9.45 9.85
N ALA A 36 -1.30 -8.59 8.89
CA ALA A 36 -1.86 -7.24 8.76
C ALA A 36 -1.73 -6.72 7.33
N GLY A 37 -2.84 -6.29 6.74
CA GLY A 37 -2.85 -5.63 5.44
C GLY A 37 -2.56 -4.13 5.57
N ILE A 38 -1.64 -3.60 4.77
CA ILE A 38 -1.42 -2.16 4.65
C ILE A 38 -2.47 -1.60 3.68
N PRO A 39 -3.35 -0.69 4.13
CA PRO A 39 -4.32 -0.07 3.24
C PRO A 39 -3.61 0.95 2.34
N VAL A 40 -3.66 0.71 1.04
CA VAL A 40 -3.07 1.55 0.00
C VAL A 40 -4.16 2.34 -0.72
N LYS A 41 -4.04 3.66 -0.76
CA LYS A 41 -4.82 4.54 -1.65
C LYS A 41 -4.07 4.69 -2.97
N TYR A 42 -4.73 4.45 -4.09
CA TYR A 42 -4.17 4.58 -5.43
C TYR A 42 -5.22 5.05 -6.43
N ALA A 43 -4.89 6.06 -7.23
CA ALA A 43 -5.85 6.74 -8.11
C ALA A 43 -5.85 6.22 -9.56
N SER A 44 -4.93 5.30 -9.89
CA SER A 44 -4.80 4.74 -11.23
C SER A 44 -5.39 3.33 -11.30
N GLU A 45 -5.12 2.60 -12.38
CA GLU A 45 -5.53 1.21 -12.55
C GLU A 45 -5.01 0.31 -11.42
N PHE A 46 -5.87 -0.58 -10.93
CA PHE A 46 -5.53 -1.42 -9.80
C PHE A 46 -4.76 -2.66 -10.23
N PRO A 47 -3.78 -3.09 -9.44
CA PRO A 47 -3.14 -4.38 -9.62
C PRO A 47 -4.13 -5.52 -9.32
N GLU A 48 -3.90 -6.68 -9.93
CA GLU A 48 -4.73 -7.86 -9.72
C GLU A 48 -4.52 -8.46 -8.32
N VAL A 49 -5.55 -9.10 -7.78
CA VAL A 49 -5.47 -9.82 -6.50
C VAL A 49 -4.52 -11.00 -6.65
N ASN A 50 -3.74 -11.28 -5.60
CA ASN A 50 -2.66 -12.27 -5.52
C ASN A 50 -1.39 -11.95 -6.32
N ASN A 51 -1.32 -10.80 -7.02
CA ASN A 51 -0.06 -10.38 -7.62
C ASN A 51 0.88 -9.78 -6.57
N GLU A 52 2.17 -10.09 -6.70
CA GLU A 52 3.24 -9.43 -5.98
C GLU A 52 3.59 -8.11 -6.69
N ILE A 53 3.63 -7.03 -5.92
CA ILE A 53 3.95 -5.70 -6.45
C ILE A 53 4.89 -4.94 -5.52
N ILE A 54 5.45 -3.85 -6.04
CA ILE A 54 6.04 -2.79 -5.24
C ILE A 54 5.21 -1.51 -5.42
N ALA A 55 4.62 -1.02 -4.34
CA ALA A 55 3.92 0.26 -4.32
C ALA A 55 4.86 1.36 -3.82
N TYR A 56 5.10 2.39 -4.63
CA TYR A 56 5.92 3.54 -4.25
C TYR A 56 5.04 4.71 -3.83
N GLY A 57 5.33 5.30 -2.67
CA GLY A 57 4.45 6.31 -2.10
C GLY A 57 4.87 6.80 -0.73
N LYS A 58 3.92 7.44 -0.03
CA LYS A 58 4.16 8.02 1.29
C LYS A 58 3.12 7.53 2.29
N ILE A 59 3.55 7.40 3.54
CA ILE A 59 2.65 7.16 4.66
C ILE A 59 1.93 8.47 4.99
N PHE A 60 0.61 8.40 5.10
CA PHE A 60 -0.26 9.52 5.46
C PHE A 60 -1.17 9.10 6.62
N LYS A 61 -1.53 10.04 7.48
CA LYS A 61 -2.47 9.80 8.58
C LYS A 61 -3.74 10.59 8.33
N GLU A 62 -4.88 9.91 8.31
CA GLU A 62 -6.21 10.49 8.13
C GLU A 62 -7.15 9.92 9.18
N ASN A 63 -7.89 10.77 9.89
CA ASN A 63 -8.87 10.34 10.91
C ASN A 63 -8.31 9.35 11.96
N GLY A 64 -7.05 9.51 12.35
CA GLY A 64 -6.40 8.62 13.32
C GLY A 64 -5.79 7.35 12.72
N GLN A 65 -6.12 7.00 11.48
CA GLN A 65 -5.64 5.80 10.78
C GLN A 65 -4.50 6.12 9.82
N PHE A 66 -3.53 5.21 9.71
CA PHE A 66 -2.44 5.32 8.75
C PHE A 66 -2.81 4.65 7.43
N PHE A 67 -2.53 5.35 6.34
CA PHE A 67 -2.70 4.88 4.97
C PHE A 67 -1.39 5.04 4.21
N PHE A 68 -1.21 4.19 3.20
CA PHE A 68 -0.15 4.36 2.24
C PHE A 68 -0.71 4.98 0.96
N LYS A 69 -0.30 6.22 0.63
CA LYS A 69 -0.70 6.87 -0.62
C LYS A 69 0.33 6.54 -1.70
N ALA A 70 -0.01 5.58 -2.56
CA ALA A 70 0.85 5.19 -3.68
C ALA A 70 0.74 6.22 -4.82
N VAL A 71 1.87 6.50 -5.46
CA VAL A 71 1.98 7.34 -6.67
C VAL A 71 2.34 6.51 -7.90
N SER A 72 2.96 5.35 -7.71
CA SER A 72 3.24 4.38 -8.77
C SER A 72 3.25 2.95 -8.21
N ILE A 73 3.00 1.99 -9.11
CA ILE A 73 3.06 0.56 -8.83
C ILE A 73 3.96 -0.09 -9.89
N GLU A 74 4.80 -1.01 -9.43
CA GLU A 74 5.63 -1.87 -10.25
C GLU A 74 5.20 -3.32 -10.01
N ASN A 75 4.80 -4.02 -11.08
CA ASN A 75 4.53 -5.46 -11.00
C ASN A 75 5.87 -6.21 -11.01
N GLN A 76 5.98 -7.27 -10.21
CA GLN A 76 7.12 -8.18 -10.24
C GLN A 76 6.92 -9.31 -11.24
#